data_AF-A0A1J4Z9D6-F1
#
_entry.id   AF-A0A1J4Z9D6-F1
#
_cell.length_a   1.000
_cell.length_b   1.000
_cell.length_c   1.000
_cell.angle_alpha   90.00
_cell.angle_beta   90.00
_cell.angle_gamma   90.00
#
_symmetry.space_group_name_H-M   'P 1'
#
loop_
_entity.id
_entity.type
_entity.pdbx_description
1 polymer ?
#
loop_
_entity_poly.entity_id
_entity_poly.type
_entity_poly.pdbx_seq_one_letter_code
_entity_poly.pdbx_strand_id
1 'polypeptide(L)'
;MNLQEMYPKEWNDLQNHRISKERIDEYLLKFVNRLLKEVKAGKRDNDDLGDGWSLVINLKEGEYNLNPLVYSFLFRLGDYGLEKGFSEGESEYGRMFNSPEEVETELKKVANKLGIDLEL
;
A
#
# COMPACT_ATOMS: atom_id res chain seq x y z
N MET A 1 -13.21 -11.49 4.32
CA MET A 1 -12.25 -11.93 5.36
C MET A 1 -11.61 -10.66 5.91
N ASN A 2 -11.29 -10.57 7.21
CA ASN A 2 -10.72 -9.33 7.74
C ASN A 2 -9.20 -9.25 7.46
N LEU A 3 -8.60 -8.06 7.51
CA LEU A 3 -7.18 -7.86 7.23
C LEU A 3 -6.25 -8.67 8.15
N GLN A 4 -6.64 -8.86 9.41
CA GLN A 4 -5.87 -9.66 10.36
C GLN A 4 -5.83 -11.14 9.94
N GLU A 5 -6.91 -11.67 9.40
CA GLU A 5 -6.99 -13.05 8.89
C GLU A 5 -6.23 -13.22 7.58
N MET A 6 -6.29 -12.21 6.70
CA MET A 6 -5.62 -12.24 5.39
C MET A 6 -4.11 -12.01 5.50
N TYR A 7 -3.69 -11.13 6.41
CA TYR A 7 -2.30 -10.67 6.58
C TYR A 7 -1.88 -10.71 8.05
N PRO A 8 -1.93 -11.88 8.72
CA PRO A 8 -1.67 -11.97 10.15
C PRO A 8 -0.25 -11.55 10.52
N LYS A 9 0.72 -11.74 9.62
CA LYS A 9 2.09 -11.28 9.84
C LYS A 9 2.14 -9.75 9.83
N GLU A 10 1.67 -9.12 8.75
CA GLU A 10 1.74 -7.68 8.61
C GLU A 10 0.94 -6.97 9.69
N TRP A 11 -0.27 -7.45 9.99
CA TRP A 11 -1.08 -6.96 11.09
C TRP A 11 -0.31 -6.99 12.43
N ASN A 12 0.27 -8.14 12.78
CA ASN A 12 0.99 -8.30 14.05
C ASN A 12 2.29 -7.48 14.10
N ASP A 13 3.01 -7.38 13.00
CA ASP A 13 4.26 -6.63 12.94
C ASP A 13 4.02 -5.13 13.16
N LEU A 14 2.90 -4.62 12.63
CA LEU A 14 2.45 -3.24 12.78
C LEU A 14 1.88 -2.96 14.18
N GLN A 15 0.94 -3.78 14.66
CA GLN A 15 0.27 -3.59 15.96
C GLN A 15 1.19 -3.73 17.17
N ASN A 16 2.23 -4.58 17.06
CA ASN A 16 3.18 -4.83 18.15
C ASN A 16 4.50 -4.06 18.00
N HIS A 17 4.55 -3.06 17.11
CA HIS A 17 5.74 -2.23 16.88
C HIS A 17 7.03 -2.99 16.58
N ARG A 18 6.92 -4.09 15.83
CA ARG A 18 8.08 -4.93 15.48
C ARG A 18 8.92 -4.34 14.36
N ILE A 19 8.34 -3.43 13.58
CA ILE A 19 9.03 -2.68 12.54
C ILE A 19 9.43 -1.34 13.13
N SER A 20 10.70 -0.96 12.99
CA SER A 20 11.15 0.35 13.46
C SER A 20 10.67 1.45 12.53
N LYS A 21 10.63 2.69 13.03
CA LYS A 21 10.19 3.86 12.27
C LYS A 21 11.02 4.09 11.01
N GLU A 22 12.30 3.76 11.03
CA GLU A 22 13.21 3.91 9.90
C GLU A 22 12.93 2.90 8.77
N ARG A 23 12.21 1.82 9.08
CA ARG A 23 11.98 0.70 8.16
C ARG A 23 10.52 0.58 7.71
N ILE A 24 9.61 1.35 8.30
CA ILE A 24 8.18 1.24 8.05
C ILE A 24 7.82 1.52 6.58
N ASP A 25 8.46 2.52 5.98
CA ASP A 25 8.23 2.89 4.58
C ASP A 25 8.60 1.72 3.65
N GLU A 26 9.81 1.18 3.79
CA GLU A 26 10.26 0.01 3.03
C GLU A 26 9.34 -1.19 3.25
N TYR A 27 8.93 -1.42 4.50
CA TYR A 27 8.06 -2.54 4.86
C TYR A 27 6.71 -2.47 4.14
N LEU A 28 6.07 -1.30 4.14
CA LEU A 28 4.77 -1.08 3.49
C LEU A 28 4.88 -1.15 1.96
N LEU A 29 5.93 -0.57 1.37
CA LEU A 29 6.15 -0.67 -0.08
C LEU A 29 6.41 -2.12 -0.53
N LYS A 30 7.15 -2.91 0.26
CA LYS A 30 7.35 -4.34 0.00
C LYS A 30 6.06 -5.15 0.11
N PHE A 31 5.19 -4.80 1.06
CA PHE A 31 3.87 -5.41 1.17
C PHE A 31 3.03 -5.16 -0.09
N VAL A 32 2.94 -3.90 -0.55
CA VAL A 32 2.22 -3.57 -1.79
C VAL A 32 2.84 -4.25 -3.01
N ASN A 33 4.17 -4.33 -3.11
CA ASN A 33 4.84 -5.07 -4.18
C ASN A 33 4.40 -6.55 -4.20
N ARG A 34 4.33 -7.20 -3.03
CA ARG A 34 3.85 -8.59 -2.94
C ARG A 34 2.42 -8.72 -3.47
N LEU A 35 1.51 -7.84 -3.04
CA LEU A 35 0.12 -7.85 -3.50
C LEU A 35 0.04 -7.69 -5.01
N LEU A 36 0.77 -6.72 -5.57
CA LEU A 36 0.85 -6.47 -7.00
C LEU A 36 1.32 -7.69 -7.80
N LYS A 37 2.36 -8.38 -7.34
CA LYS A 37 2.83 -9.63 -7.96
C LYS A 37 1.77 -10.73 -7.91
N GLU A 38 1.07 -10.87 -6.79
CA GLU A 38 0.04 -11.89 -6.62
C GLU A 38 -1.19 -11.61 -7.49
N VAL A 39 -1.61 -10.35 -7.61
CA VAL A 39 -2.67 -9.89 -8.52
C VAL A 39 -2.30 -10.14 -9.98
N LYS A 40 -1.12 -9.71 -10.41
CA LYS A 40 -0.66 -9.93 -11.80
C LYS A 40 -0.51 -11.42 -12.14
N ALA A 41 -0.27 -12.28 -11.14
CA ALA A 41 -0.22 -13.73 -11.29
C ALA A 41 -1.60 -14.42 -11.21
N GLY A 42 -2.69 -13.67 -11.03
CA GLY A 42 -4.05 -14.20 -10.91
C GLY A 42 -4.31 -14.97 -9.61
N LYS A 43 -3.49 -14.76 -8.57
CA LYS A 43 -3.64 -15.41 -7.25
C LYS A 43 -4.54 -14.62 -6.30
N ARG A 44 -4.90 -13.41 -6.67
CA ARG A 44 -5.69 -12.44 -5.90
C ARG A 44 -6.58 -11.62 -6.82
N ASP A 45 -7.64 -11.09 -6.24
CA ASP A 45 -8.51 -10.13 -6.91
C ASP A 45 -7.81 -8.77 -7.01
N ASN A 46 -8.12 -7.98 -8.05
CA ASN A 46 -7.50 -6.66 -8.22
C ASN A 46 -7.72 -5.77 -6.98
N ASP A 47 -8.89 -5.85 -6.38
CA ASP A 47 -9.31 -4.98 -5.28
C ASP A 47 -8.46 -5.19 -4.01
N ASP A 48 -7.80 -6.35 -3.87
CA ASP A 48 -6.85 -6.63 -2.78
C ASP A 48 -5.65 -5.66 -2.77
N LEU A 49 -5.37 -4.95 -3.88
CA LEU A 49 -4.31 -3.91 -3.89
C LEU A 49 -4.60 -2.76 -2.91
N GLY A 50 -5.89 -2.48 -2.64
CA GLY A 50 -6.31 -1.46 -1.67
C GLY A 50 -5.91 -1.78 -0.23
N ASP A 51 -5.64 -3.06 0.09
CA ASP A 51 -5.24 -3.50 1.43
C ASP A 51 -3.93 -2.85 1.91
N GLY A 52 -3.10 -2.37 0.97
CA GLY A 52 -1.92 -1.55 1.27
C GLY A 52 -2.24 -0.31 2.11
N TRP A 53 -3.32 0.38 1.76
CA TRP A 53 -3.83 1.51 2.55
C TRP A 53 -4.49 1.04 3.83
N SER A 54 -5.27 -0.05 3.75
CA SER A 54 -6.03 -0.50 4.90
C SER A 54 -5.15 -0.97 6.06
N LEU A 55 -3.92 -1.43 5.80
CA LEU A 55 -2.93 -1.65 6.86
C LEU A 55 -2.47 -0.36 7.54
N VAL A 56 -2.40 0.75 6.80
CA VAL A 56 -1.93 2.05 7.30
C VAL A 56 -2.97 2.72 8.19
N ILE A 57 -4.25 2.72 7.81
CA ILE A 57 -5.32 3.31 8.63
C ILE A 57 -5.53 2.60 9.98
N ASN A 58 -5.08 1.35 10.09
CA ASN A 58 -5.10 0.58 11.32
C ASN A 58 -3.87 0.85 12.21
N LEU A 59 -2.87 1.58 11.72
CA LEU A 59 -1.86 2.20 12.55
C LEU A 59 -2.51 3.38 13.26
N LYS A 60 -2.17 3.62 14.53
CA LYS A 60 -2.47 4.91 15.14
C LYS A 60 -1.67 5.96 14.35
N GLU A 61 -2.37 6.84 13.62
CA GLU A 61 -1.82 7.82 12.66
C GLU A 61 -0.62 8.64 13.19
N GLY A 62 -0.38 8.71 14.50
CA GLY A 62 0.76 9.41 15.10
C GLY A 62 2.05 8.61 15.31
N GLU A 63 2.06 7.28 15.18
CA GLU A 63 3.18 6.45 15.67
C GLU A 63 4.34 6.35 14.67
N TYR A 64 4.05 6.22 13.38
CA TYR A 64 5.08 5.91 12.38
C TYR A 64 5.52 7.09 11.51
N ASN A 65 4.75 8.17 11.43
CA ASN A 65 5.02 9.37 10.62
C ASN A 65 5.74 9.02 9.29
N LEU A 66 5.00 8.35 8.40
CA LEU A 66 5.49 7.85 7.12
C LEU A 66 6.13 8.97 6.28
N ASN A 67 7.02 8.58 5.38
CA ASN A 67 7.50 9.51 4.37
C ASN A 67 6.31 10.07 3.57
N PRO A 68 6.23 11.39 3.30
CA PRO A 68 5.11 11.98 2.57
C PRO A 68 4.84 11.33 1.21
N LEU A 69 5.87 10.85 0.51
CA LEU A 69 5.72 10.15 -0.77
C LEU A 69 5.05 8.78 -0.58
N VAL A 70 5.40 8.08 0.49
CA VAL A 70 4.83 6.76 0.83
C VAL A 70 3.40 6.93 1.29
N TYR A 71 3.14 7.90 2.17
CA TYR A 71 1.79 8.22 2.62
C TYR A 71 0.89 8.59 1.44
N SER A 72 1.34 9.51 0.58
CA SER A 72 0.62 9.93 -0.63
C SER A 72 0.32 8.75 -1.56
N PHE A 73 1.28 7.84 -1.76
CA PHE A 73 1.10 6.64 -2.56
C PHE A 73 0.08 5.68 -1.94
N LEU A 74 0.23 5.36 -0.66
CA LEU A 74 -0.67 4.44 0.04
C LEU A 74 -2.08 5.02 0.14
N PHE A 75 -2.23 6.32 0.38
CA PHE A 75 -3.52 6.99 0.38
C PHE A 75 -4.25 6.81 -0.96
N ARG A 76 -3.53 6.97 -2.08
CA ARG A 76 -4.09 6.80 -3.43
C ARG A 76 -4.47 5.35 -3.77
N LEU A 77 -4.01 4.37 -2.99
CA LEU A 77 -4.49 2.99 -3.04
C LEU A 77 -5.79 2.79 -2.26
N GLY A 78 -6.18 3.71 -1.36
CA GLY A 78 -7.29 3.49 -0.44
C GLY A 78 -8.64 3.25 -1.10
N ASP A 79 -8.86 3.87 -2.26
CA ASP A 79 -10.07 3.69 -3.06
C ASP A 79 -9.87 2.70 -4.22
N TYR A 80 -8.72 2.02 -4.28
CA TYR A 80 -8.43 1.06 -5.34
C TYR A 80 -9.37 -0.14 -5.24
N GLY A 81 -10.05 -0.46 -6.35
CA GLY A 81 -10.98 -1.58 -6.41
C GLY A 81 -12.32 -1.36 -5.72
N LEU A 82 -12.58 -0.18 -5.16
CA LEU A 82 -13.96 0.20 -4.83
C LEU A 82 -14.76 0.34 -6.13
N GLU A 83 -16.07 0.01 -6.08
CA GLU A 83 -16.96 0.04 -7.25
C GLU A 83 -16.70 1.29 -8.12
N LYS A 84 -16.80 1.12 -9.45
CA LYS A 84 -16.43 2.09 -10.52
C LYS A 84 -16.90 3.56 -10.39
N GLY A 85 -17.63 3.93 -9.34
CA GLY A 85 -17.96 5.32 -9.00
C GLY A 85 -17.05 5.97 -7.93
N PHE A 86 -16.25 5.19 -7.19
CA PHE A 86 -15.38 5.71 -6.11
C PHE A 86 -13.90 5.74 -6.52
N SER A 87 -13.45 4.87 -7.44
CA SER A 87 -12.04 4.79 -7.87
C SER A 87 -11.58 5.92 -8.83
N GLU A 88 -12.51 6.78 -9.28
CA GLU A 88 -12.20 7.91 -10.19
C GLU A 88 -11.93 9.23 -9.47
N GLY A 89 -11.84 9.22 -8.13
CA GLY A 89 -11.62 10.42 -7.32
C GLY A 89 -10.26 11.09 -7.53
N GLU A 90 -10.23 12.40 -7.34
CA GLU A 90 -9.01 13.18 -7.14
C GLU A 90 -8.93 13.61 -5.67
N SER A 91 -7.75 13.50 -5.08
CA SER A 91 -7.46 13.94 -3.72
C SER A 91 -6.38 15.02 -3.73
N GLU A 92 -6.07 15.59 -2.57
CA GLU A 92 -4.91 16.48 -2.39
C GLU A 92 -3.57 15.81 -2.75
N TYR A 93 -3.52 14.48 -2.78
CA TYR A 93 -2.36 13.69 -3.18
C TYR A 93 -2.35 13.34 -4.68
N GLY A 94 -3.38 13.75 -5.43
CA GLY A 94 -3.58 13.47 -6.85
C GLY A 94 -4.67 12.42 -7.11
N ARG A 95 -4.78 11.99 -8.37
CA ARG A 95 -5.77 11.02 -8.85
C ARG A 95 -5.56 9.63 -8.25
N MET A 96 -6.62 8.95 -7.84
CA MET A 96 -6.56 7.55 -7.39
C MET A 96 -6.08 6.61 -8.51
N PHE A 97 -5.52 5.45 -8.15
CA PHE A 97 -5.06 4.46 -9.12
C PHE A 97 -6.23 3.65 -9.68
N ASN A 98 -6.17 3.34 -10.98
CA ASN A 98 -7.24 2.63 -11.69
C ASN A 98 -6.79 1.32 -12.35
N SER A 99 -5.49 1.00 -12.31
CA SER A 99 -4.99 -0.29 -12.81
C SER A 99 -3.73 -0.77 -12.07
N PRO A 100 -3.42 -2.08 -12.14
CA PRO A 100 -2.19 -2.61 -11.55
C PRO A 100 -0.92 -1.97 -12.15
N GLU A 101 -0.95 -1.58 -13.43
CA GLU A 101 0.16 -0.94 -14.12
C GLU A 101 0.43 0.48 -13.60
N GLU A 102 -0.62 1.24 -13.27
CA GLU A 102 -0.48 2.55 -12.63
C GLU A 102 0.14 2.41 -11.23
N VAL A 103 -0.33 1.43 -10.46
CA VAL A 103 0.23 1.11 -9.13
C VAL A 103 1.69 0.72 -9.24
N GLU A 104 2.04 -0.17 -10.18
CA GLU A 104 3.42 -0.58 -10.43
C GLU A 104 4.33 0.60 -10.78
N THR A 105 3.85 1.48 -11.66
CA THR A 105 4.62 2.64 -12.13
C THR A 105 4.90 3.61 -10.99
N GLU A 106 3.89 3.94 -10.18
CA GLU A 106 4.09 4.86 -9.06
C GLU A 106 4.87 4.20 -7.91
N LEU A 107 4.68 2.91 -7.66
CA LEU A 107 5.47 2.14 -6.69
C LEU A 107 6.97 2.17 -7.04
N LYS A 108 7.33 1.91 -8.31
CA LYS A 108 8.70 2.05 -8.82
C LYS A 108 9.25 3.45 -8.58
N LYS A 109 8.46 4.47 -8.90
CA LYS A 109 8.85 5.88 -8.76
C LYS A 109 9.09 6.28 -7.30
N VAL A 110 8.22 5.87 -6.37
CA VAL A 110 8.38 6.16 -4.94
C VAL A 110 9.59 5.41 -4.37
N ALA A 111 9.72 4.12 -4.66
CA ALA A 111 10.84 3.32 -4.20
C ALA A 111 12.20 3.87 -4.67
N ASN A 112 12.31 4.22 -5.96
CA ASN A 112 13.51 4.83 -6.53
C ASN A 112 13.88 6.15 -5.85
N LYS A 113 12.90 7.02 -5.56
CA LYS A 113 13.15 8.29 -4.85
C LYS A 113 13.66 8.10 -3.43
N LEU A 114 13.33 6.98 -2.80
CA LEU A 114 13.74 6.66 -1.43
C LEU A 114 14.97 5.74 -1.38
N GLY A 115 15.51 5.33 -2.53
CA GLY A 115 16.63 4.38 -2.59
C GLY A 115 16.28 2.99 -2.08
N ILE A 116 15.01 2.60 -2.18
CA ILE A 116 14.52 1.29 -1.74
C ILE A 116 14.52 0.35 -2.93
N ASP A 117 15.25 -0.77 -2.80
CA ASP A 117 15.26 -1.81 -3.81
C ASP A 117 14.01 -2.70 -3.68
N LEU A 118 13.18 -2.67 -4.71
CA LEU A 118 12.03 -3.55 -4.87
C LEU A 118 12.28 -4.39 -6.13
N GLU A 119 12.33 -5.71 -5.98
CA GLU A 119 12.25 -6.62 -7.12
C GLU A 119 10.87 -6.42 -7.77
N LEU A 120 10.76 -5.62 -8.83
CA LEU A 120 9.50 -5.29 -9.51
C LEU A 120 9.48 -5.81 -10.94
#